data_AF-A0A2E8E9V4-F1
#
_entry.id   AF-A0A2E8E9V4-F1
#
_cell.length_a   1.000
_cell.length_b   1.000
_cell.length_c   1.000
_cell.angle_alpha   90.00
_cell.angle_beta   90.00
_cell.angle_gamma   90.00
#
_symmetry.space_group_name_H-M   'P 1'
#
loop_
_entity.id
_entity.type
_entity.pdbx_description
1 polymer ?
#
loop_
_entity_poly.entity_id
_entity_poly.type
_entity_poly.pdbx_seq_one_letter_code
_entity_poly.pdbx_strand_id
1 'polypeptide(L)' 'MKFDPDGSVVESFGSGMFIWPHGIDVDSDGNVWVTDAVSDNNIPA' A
#
# COMPACT_ATOMS: atom_id res chain seq x y z
N MET A 1 2.42 0.57 -5.65
CA MET A 1 3.26 0.34 -6.84
C MET A 1 4.51 1.19 -6.71
N LYS A 2 5.65 0.68 -7.17
CA LYS A 2 6.90 1.42 -7.24
C LYS A 2 7.19 1.74 -8.70
N PHE A 3 7.57 2.99 -8.94
CA PHE A 3 7.96 3.49 -10.25
C PHE A 3 9.43 3.89 -10.22
N ASP A 4 10.10 3.79 -11.35
CA ASP A 4 11.39 4.45 -11.55
C ASP A 4 11.20 5.94 -11.92
N PRO A 5 12.28 6.73 -12.07
CA PRO A 5 12.18 8.14 -12.43
C PRO A 5 11.59 8.44 -13.82
N ASP A 6 11.53 7.46 -14.72
CA ASP A 6 10.92 7.64 -16.05
C ASP A 6 9.41 7.32 -16.06
N GLY A 7 8.89 6.80 -14.95
CA GLY A 7 7.48 6.48 -14.76
C GLY A 7 7.13 5.04 -15.12
N SER A 8 8.12 4.20 -15.43
CA SER A 8 7.90 2.77 -15.63
C SER A 8 7.66 2.06 -14.30
N VAL A 9 6.74 1.09 -14.30
CA VAL A 9 6.49 0.24 -13.13
C VAL A 9 7.66 -0.71 -12.94
N VAL A 10 8.28 -0.66 -11.77
CA VAL A 10 9.37 -1.59 -11.40
C VAL A 10 8.91 -2.70 -10.47
N GLU A 11 7.89 -2.44 -9.65
CA GLU A 11 7.38 -3.42 -8.67
C GLU A 11 5.95 -3.13 -8.23
N SER A 12 5.21 -4.17 -7.89
CA SER A 12 3.88 -4.08 -7.28
C SER A 12 3.71 -5.16 -6.22
N PHE A 13 3.11 -4.81 -5.09
CA PHE A 13 2.80 -5.71 -3.98
C PHE A 13 1.51 -5.23 -3.28
N GLY A 14 1.01 -6.01 -2.32
CA GLY A 14 -0.14 -5.62 -1.50
C GLY A 14 -1.51 -6.06 -2.05
N SER A 15 -1.54 -6.74 -3.21
CA SER A 15 -2.80 -7.24 -3.77
C SER A 15 -3.46 -8.24 -2.82
N GLY A 16 -4.71 -7.98 -2.45
CA GLY A 16 -5.48 -8.82 -1.52
C GLY A 16 -5.03 -8.74 -0.06
N MET A 17 -4.09 -7.87 0.29
CA MET A 17 -3.59 -7.71 1.67
C MET A 17 -4.35 -6.63 2.46
N PHE A 18 -5.03 -5.71 1.76
CA PHE A 18 -5.65 -4.51 2.32
C PHE A 18 -7.08 -4.37 1.80
N ILE A 19 -7.96 -3.77 2.61
CA ILE A 19 -9.36 -3.50 2.22
C ILE A 19 -9.45 -2.15 1.53
N TRP A 20 -8.95 -1.11 2.20
CA TRP A 20 -8.94 0.26 1.74
C TRP A 20 -7.69 0.98 2.28
N PRO A 21 -6.52 0.72 1.67
CA PRO A 21 -5.27 1.34 2.11
C PRO A 21 -5.32 2.85 1.88
N HIS A 22 -5.00 3.64 2.91
CA HIS A 22 -5.13 5.10 2.89
C HIS A 22 -3.86 5.84 3.36
N GLY A 23 -3.03 5.20 4.18
CA GLY A 23 -1.73 5.72 4.59
C GLY A 23 -0.61 4.84 4.09
N ILE A 24 0.51 5.46 3.69
CA ILE A 24 1.73 4.77 3.27
C ILE A 24 2.95 5.58 3.73
N ASP A 25 3.97 4.89 4.23
CA ASP A 25 5.27 5.48 4.56
C ASP A 25 6.40 4.46 4.31
N VAL A 26 7.62 4.97 4.15
CA VAL A 26 8.83 4.15 3.95
C VAL A 26 9.90 4.59 4.94
N ASP A 27 10.38 3.65 5.75
CA ASP A 27 11.41 3.94 6.75
C ASP A 27 12.84 3.91 6.15
N SER A 28 13.83 4.26 6.98
CA SER A 28 15.24 4.33 6.58
C SER A 28 15.85 2.99 6.19
N ASP A 29 15.25 1.88 6.64
CA ASP A 29 15.71 0.53 6.32
C ASP A 29 15.03 0.01 5.03
N GLY A 30 14.11 0.78 4.45
CA GLY A 30 13.39 0.46 3.24
C GLY A 30 12.16 -0.41 3.46
N ASN A 31 11.68 -0.58 4.70
CA ASN A 31 10.40 -1.24 4.94
C ASN A 31 9.26 -0.33 4.51
N VAL A 32 8.17 -0.94 4.02
CA VAL A 32 6.98 -0.21 3.63
C VAL A 32 5.86 -0.46 4.64
N TRP A 33 5.36 0.63 5.21
CA TRP A 33 4.28 0.65 6.18
C TRP A 33 3.00 1.11 5.49
N VAL A 34 1.90 0.39 5.72
CA VAL A 34 0.60 0.69 5.11
C VAL A 34 -0.49 0.63 6.17
N THR A 35 -1.42 1.59 6.17
CA THR A 35 -2.59 1.60 7.05
C THR A 35 -3.88 1.54 6.24
N ASP A 36 -4.76 0.61 6.61
CA ASP A 36 -6.14 0.58 6.13
C ASP A 36 -7.00 1.66 6.80
N ALA A 37 -7.89 2.28 6.03
CA ALA A 37 -8.92 3.19 6.55
C ALA A 37 -10.16 2.45 7.08
N VAL A 38 -10.27 1.14 6.82
CA VAL A 38 -11.40 0.31 7.22
C VAL A 38 -10.90 -0.96 7.88
N SER A 39 -11.56 -1.33 8.98
CA SER A 39 -11.42 -2.65 9.61
C SER A 39 -12.37 -3.66 8.98
N ASP A 40 -12.06 -4.95 9.04
CA ASP A 40 -12.91 -6.05 8.54
C ASP A 40 -14.39 -5.99 9.00
N ASN A 41 -14.66 -5.49 10.20
CA ASN A 41 -16.02 -5.37 10.74
C ASN A 41 -16.87 -4.25 10.09
N ASN A 42 -16.26 -3.40 9.26
CA ASN A 42 -16.87 -2.18 8.71
C ASN A 42 -16.69 -2.08 7.19
N ILE A 43 -16.53 -3.20 6.49
CA ILE A 43 -16.48 -3.23 5.03
C ILE A 43 -17.85 -2.80 4.49
N PRO A 44 -17.98 -1.70 3.73
CA PRO A 44 -19.24 -1.31 3.11
C PRO A 44 -19.73 -2.42 2.17
N ALA A 45 -21.03 -2.70 2.19
CA ALA A 45 -21.68 -3.63 1.27
C ALA A 45 -21.71 -3.10 -0.17
#